data_AF-A0A661PL46-F1
#
_entry.id   AF-A0A661PL46-F1
#
_cell.length_a   1.000
_cell.length_b   1.000
_cell.length_c   1.000
_cell.angle_alpha   90.00
_cell.angle_beta   90.00
_cell.angle_gamma   90.00
#
_symmetry.space_group_name_H-M   'P 1'
#
loop_
_entity.id
_entity.type
_entity.pdbx_description
1 polymer ?
#
loop_
_entity_poly.entity_id
_entity_poly.type
_entity_poly.pdbx_seq_one_letter_code
_entity_poly.pdbx_strand_id
1 'polypeptide(L)'
;LEKQRERLHKFPVSFHCSDLFAWLPTLLRQPVDLLILNEIIGDFPTITDLAKNTIINSVNFFHQKPEFANKPALPIAPASLSETELLNEAVRLIATYNLDVNDLPETFNLNYGALLFIERLAQTRVARTFITEHGCDTALPYPFSLFPAIQPIADRNPRQIKLKDHDEYNIRFDHLEQTALALNFKVTRFHLMDLLKVRFDDEINYLLTSQKPVNEEQEIFLEFYEHVAEYQGILLEQ
;
A
#
# COMPACT_ATOMS: atom_id res chain seq x y z
N LEU A 1 6.91 -4.35 -21.79
CA LEU A 1 7.22 -5.79 -21.90
C LEU A 1 8.51 -6.09 -22.69
N GLU A 2 8.68 -5.59 -23.93
CA GLU A 2 9.84 -5.93 -24.77
C GLU A 2 11.20 -5.64 -24.10
N LYS A 3 11.38 -4.43 -23.56
CA LYS A 3 12.57 -4.07 -22.78
C LYS A 3 12.84 -4.99 -21.58
N GLN A 4 11.80 -5.51 -20.92
CA GLN A 4 11.96 -6.44 -19.80
C GLN A 4 12.45 -7.81 -20.31
N ARG A 5 11.93 -8.28 -21.45
CA ARG A 5 12.39 -9.51 -22.10
C ARG A 5 13.85 -9.41 -22.52
N GLU A 6 14.26 -8.28 -23.11
CA GLU A 6 15.65 -8.03 -23.48
C GLU A 6 16.58 -8.07 -22.28
N ARG A 7 16.22 -7.39 -21.17
CA ARG A 7 17.06 -7.33 -19.96
C ARG A 7 17.18 -8.68 -19.26
N LEU A 8 16.11 -9.47 -19.25
CA LEU A 8 16.04 -10.71 -18.47
C LEU A 8 16.19 -11.98 -19.31
N HIS A 9 16.56 -11.88 -20.59
CA HIS A 9 16.64 -13.02 -21.53
C HIS A 9 17.53 -14.20 -21.06
N LYS A 10 18.48 -13.95 -20.15
CA LYS A 10 19.40 -14.97 -19.60
C LYS A 10 18.83 -15.72 -18.41
N PHE A 11 17.73 -15.25 -17.83
CA PHE A 11 17.11 -15.84 -16.66
C PHE A 11 15.91 -16.70 -17.05
N PRO A 12 15.57 -17.74 -16.27
CA PRO A 12 14.42 -18.59 -16.52
C PRO A 12 13.11 -17.86 -16.11
N VAL A 13 12.77 -16.78 -16.81
CA VAL A 13 11.63 -15.92 -16.49
C VAL A 13 10.57 -16.01 -17.60
N SER A 14 9.33 -16.26 -17.18
CA SER A 14 8.15 -16.16 -18.04
C SER A 14 7.52 -14.78 -17.89
N PHE A 15 7.05 -14.22 -19.00
CA PHE A 15 6.45 -12.89 -19.02
C PHE A 15 4.95 -13.01 -19.23
N HIS A 16 4.19 -12.39 -18.33
CA HIS A 16 2.74 -12.30 -18.45
C HIS A 16 2.35 -10.82 -18.50
N CYS A 17 1.52 -10.46 -19.49
CA CYS A 17 1.01 -9.10 -19.66
C CYS A 17 -0.50 -9.19 -19.52
N SER A 18 -1.02 -8.78 -18.37
CA SER A 18 -2.44 -8.80 -18.06
C SER A 18 -2.73 -7.72 -17.03
N ASP A 19 -4.00 -7.29 -16.99
CA ASP A 19 -4.55 -6.62 -15.81
C ASP A 19 -4.45 -7.55 -14.60
N LEU A 20 -3.95 -7.03 -13.48
CA LEU A 20 -3.70 -7.82 -12.26
C LEU A 20 -5.02 -8.34 -11.68
N PHE A 21 -6.07 -7.52 -11.67
CA PHE A 21 -7.37 -7.90 -11.15
C PHE A 21 -8.03 -8.97 -12.03
N ALA A 22 -7.82 -8.96 -13.35
CA ALA A 22 -8.27 -10.04 -14.22
C ALA A 22 -7.45 -11.34 -14.03
N TRP A 23 -6.14 -11.21 -13.77
CA TRP A 23 -5.21 -12.33 -13.65
C TRP A 23 -5.26 -13.04 -12.30
N LEU A 24 -5.34 -12.31 -11.19
CA LEU A 24 -5.23 -12.82 -9.83
C LEU A 24 -6.18 -14.00 -9.52
N PRO A 25 -7.46 -14.01 -9.96
CA PRO A 25 -8.36 -15.15 -9.75
C PRO A 25 -7.89 -16.46 -10.40
N THR A 26 -7.03 -16.40 -11.43
CA THR A 26 -6.50 -17.60 -12.09
C THR A 26 -5.57 -18.40 -11.16
N LEU A 27 -4.98 -17.75 -10.15
CA LEU A 27 -4.11 -18.37 -9.14
C LEU A 27 -4.87 -19.26 -8.15
N LEU A 28 -6.20 -19.31 -8.19
CA LEU A 28 -6.96 -20.32 -7.45
C LEU A 28 -6.59 -21.75 -7.88
N ARG A 29 -6.18 -21.92 -9.15
CA ARG A 29 -5.86 -23.24 -9.74
C ARG A 29 -4.37 -23.54 -9.78
N GLN A 30 -3.52 -22.59 -9.42
CA GLN A 30 -2.06 -22.70 -9.52
C GLN A 30 -1.45 -22.23 -8.20
N PRO A 31 -0.84 -23.13 -7.39
CA PRO A 31 -0.17 -22.71 -6.18
C PRO A 31 1.03 -21.83 -6.52
N VAL A 32 1.19 -20.73 -5.79
CA VAL A 32 2.33 -19.81 -5.91
C VAL A 32 2.97 -19.68 -4.54
N ASP A 33 4.26 -20.00 -4.44
CA ASP A 33 4.97 -20.00 -3.15
C ASP A 33 5.23 -18.59 -2.59
N LEU A 34 5.40 -17.62 -3.50
CA LEU A 34 5.69 -16.24 -3.19
C LEU A 34 5.23 -15.33 -4.35
N LEU A 35 4.42 -14.33 -4.01
CA LEU A 35 4.09 -13.20 -4.87
C LEU A 35 4.80 -11.94 -4.34
N ILE A 36 5.49 -11.20 -5.21
CA ILE A 36 6.21 -9.98 -4.84
C ILE A 36 5.58 -8.79 -5.58
N LEU A 37 5.22 -7.75 -4.85
CA LEU A 37 4.74 -6.45 -5.35
C LEU A 37 5.65 -5.37 -4.77
N ASN A 38 6.60 -4.87 -5.55
CA ASN A 38 7.44 -3.74 -5.16
C ASN A 38 7.08 -2.52 -5.99
N GLU A 39 6.57 -1.47 -5.34
CA GLU A 39 6.15 -0.24 -6.03
C GLU A 39 5.13 -0.55 -7.13
N ILE A 40 4.01 -1.13 -6.72
CA ILE A 40 2.94 -1.60 -7.63
C ILE A 40 1.58 -1.22 -7.09
N ILE A 41 1.38 -1.31 -5.76
CA ILE A 41 0.05 -1.12 -5.20
C ILE A 41 -0.35 0.35 -5.13
N GLY A 42 0.62 1.27 -5.20
CA GLY A 42 0.39 2.71 -5.34
C GLY A 42 -0.26 3.11 -6.67
N ASP A 43 -0.10 2.29 -7.72
CA ASP A 43 -0.76 2.44 -9.03
C ASP A 43 -2.22 1.98 -9.04
N PHE A 44 -2.66 1.26 -8.00
CA PHE A 44 -4.02 0.74 -7.99
C PHE A 44 -5.05 1.86 -7.80
N PRO A 45 -6.30 1.68 -8.29
CA PRO A 45 -7.33 2.71 -8.18
C PRO A 45 -7.49 3.23 -6.75
N THR A 46 -7.39 4.55 -6.59
CA THR A 46 -7.62 5.25 -5.33
C THR A 46 -8.91 6.06 -5.45
N ILE A 47 -9.79 5.97 -4.45
CA ILE A 47 -10.96 6.84 -4.39
C ILE A 47 -10.54 8.13 -3.72
N THR A 48 -10.70 9.25 -4.41
CA THR A 48 -10.28 10.54 -3.90
C THR A 48 -11.46 11.35 -3.36
N ASP A 49 -11.12 12.36 -2.56
CA ASP A 49 -12.04 13.41 -2.14
C ASP A 49 -13.31 12.92 -1.40
N LEU A 50 -13.17 11.83 -0.64
CA LEU A 50 -14.26 11.30 0.18
C LEU A 50 -14.56 12.24 1.34
N ALA A 51 -15.82 12.67 1.45
CA ALA A 51 -16.30 13.43 2.58
C ALA A 51 -16.49 12.53 3.82
N LYS A 52 -15.70 12.78 4.87
CA LYS A 52 -15.70 12.02 6.13
C LYS A 52 -17.07 11.87 6.76
N ASN A 53 -17.83 12.96 6.87
CA ASN A 53 -19.18 12.92 7.43
C ASN A 53 -20.13 12.04 6.61
N THR A 54 -20.04 12.07 5.28
CA THR A 54 -20.84 11.21 4.39
C THR A 54 -20.50 9.74 4.59
N ILE A 55 -19.21 9.41 4.70
CA ILE A 55 -18.74 8.04 4.95
C ILE A 55 -19.21 7.55 6.31
N ILE A 56 -18.98 8.31 7.39
CA ILE A 56 -19.37 7.91 8.75
C ILE A 56 -20.88 7.66 8.83
N ASN A 57 -21.70 8.56 8.28
CA ASN A 57 -23.15 8.40 8.26
C ASN A 57 -23.58 7.15 7.47
N SER A 58 -22.95 6.90 6.32
CA SER A 58 -23.25 5.73 5.48
C SER A 58 -22.83 4.41 6.15
N VAL A 59 -21.67 4.38 6.82
CA VAL A 59 -21.20 3.21 7.57
C VAL A 59 -22.12 2.91 8.75
N ASN A 60 -22.55 3.93 9.49
CA ASN A 60 -23.52 3.77 10.58
C ASN A 60 -24.84 3.18 10.09
N PHE A 61 -25.33 3.64 8.92
CA PHE A 61 -26.52 3.08 8.28
C PHE A 61 -26.31 1.64 7.80
N PHE A 62 -25.14 1.34 7.23
CA PHE A 62 -24.78 -0.01 6.78
C PHE A 62 -24.84 -1.02 7.94
N HIS A 63 -24.27 -0.68 9.10
CA HIS A 63 -24.32 -1.55 10.29
C HIS A 63 -25.74 -1.80 10.82
N GLN A 64 -26.70 -0.92 10.54
CA GLN A 64 -28.10 -1.09 10.94
C GLN A 64 -28.90 -1.99 10.00
N LYS A 65 -28.37 -2.33 8.81
CA LYS A 65 -29.06 -3.12 7.79
C LYS A 65 -28.28 -4.39 7.40
N PRO A 66 -28.47 -5.50 8.15
CA PRO A 66 -27.74 -6.75 7.93
C PRO A 66 -28.02 -7.44 6.58
N GLU A 67 -29.05 -7.02 5.83
CA GLU A 67 -29.30 -7.47 4.45
C GLU A 67 -28.18 -7.08 3.46
N PHE A 68 -27.39 -6.04 3.77
CA PHE A 68 -26.16 -5.68 3.04
C PHE A 68 -24.92 -6.46 3.51
N ALA A 69 -25.03 -7.32 4.53
CA ALA A 69 -23.94 -8.17 5.00
C ALA A 69 -23.67 -9.38 4.06
N ASN A 70 -24.51 -9.60 3.05
CA ASN A 70 -24.14 -10.50 1.95
C ASN A 70 -22.95 -9.88 1.21
N LYS A 71 -21.77 -10.51 1.30
CA LYS A 71 -20.56 -10.06 0.62
C LYS A 71 -20.86 -9.91 -0.88
N PRO A 72 -20.96 -8.69 -1.43
CA PRO A 72 -21.24 -8.50 -2.84
C PRO A 72 -20.08 -9.10 -3.65
N ALA A 73 -20.37 -9.50 -4.89
CA ALA A 73 -19.32 -9.95 -5.79
C ALA A 73 -18.27 -8.85 -5.94
N LEU A 74 -16.99 -9.21 -5.80
CA LEU A 74 -15.91 -8.24 -5.91
C LEU A 74 -15.90 -7.63 -7.32
N PRO A 75 -15.80 -6.29 -7.45
CA PRO A 75 -15.86 -5.63 -8.75
C PRO A 75 -14.76 -6.11 -9.67
N ILE A 76 -15.08 -6.61 -10.88
CA ILE A 76 -14.10 -7.20 -11.81
C ILE A 76 -13.12 -6.13 -12.34
N ALA A 77 -13.65 -4.96 -12.72
CA ALA A 77 -12.91 -3.82 -13.27
C ALA A 77 -13.05 -2.61 -12.33
N PRO A 78 -12.24 -2.53 -11.25
CA PRO A 78 -12.38 -1.49 -10.21
C PRO A 78 -12.24 -0.06 -10.76
N ALA A 79 -11.46 0.13 -11.83
CA ALA A 79 -11.27 1.42 -12.48
C ALA A 79 -12.48 1.91 -13.32
N SER A 80 -13.53 1.09 -13.47
CA SER A 80 -14.69 1.40 -14.32
C SER A 80 -15.98 1.67 -13.55
N LEU A 81 -15.91 1.75 -12.22
CA LEU A 81 -17.06 2.02 -11.36
C LEU A 81 -17.51 3.48 -11.45
N SER A 82 -18.83 3.71 -11.38
CA SER A 82 -19.42 5.04 -11.22
C SER A 82 -19.18 5.61 -9.82
N GLU A 83 -19.34 6.92 -9.63
CA GLU A 83 -19.19 7.57 -8.32
C GLU A 83 -20.05 6.91 -7.22
N THR A 84 -21.29 6.55 -7.54
CA THR A 84 -22.18 5.89 -6.57
C THR A 84 -21.67 4.50 -6.19
N GLU A 85 -21.14 3.75 -7.16
CA GLU A 85 -20.55 2.43 -6.89
C GLU A 85 -19.25 2.55 -6.09
N LEU A 86 -18.42 3.55 -6.40
CA LEU A 86 -17.20 3.84 -5.64
C LEU A 86 -17.51 4.20 -4.19
N LEU A 87 -18.52 5.07 -3.95
CA LEU A 87 -18.96 5.41 -2.59
C LEU A 87 -19.46 4.17 -1.84
N ASN A 88 -20.25 3.31 -2.50
CA ASN A 88 -20.75 2.08 -1.91
C ASN A 88 -19.59 1.13 -1.56
N GLU A 89 -18.58 1.00 -2.43
CA GLU A 89 -17.40 0.18 -2.17
C GLU A 89 -16.55 0.75 -1.03
N ALA A 90 -16.36 2.06 -0.95
CA ALA A 90 -15.68 2.70 0.17
C ALA A 90 -16.39 2.39 1.50
N VAL A 91 -17.71 2.59 1.56
CA VAL A 91 -18.53 2.29 2.74
C VAL A 91 -18.46 0.80 3.09
N ARG A 92 -18.56 -0.09 2.10
CA ARG A 92 -18.47 -1.53 2.30
C ARG A 92 -17.12 -1.92 2.91
N LEU A 93 -16.01 -1.47 2.34
CA LEU A 93 -14.67 -1.81 2.82
C LEU A 93 -14.44 -1.31 4.25
N ILE A 94 -14.78 -0.04 4.51
CA ILE A 94 -14.62 0.59 5.82
C ILE A 94 -15.45 -0.15 6.87
N ALA A 95 -16.73 -0.43 6.57
CA ALA A 95 -17.62 -1.13 7.50
C ALA A 95 -17.24 -2.60 7.71
N THR A 96 -16.87 -3.31 6.63
CA THR A 96 -16.56 -4.76 6.67
C THR A 96 -15.28 -5.02 7.46
N TYR A 97 -14.26 -4.19 7.27
CA TYR A 97 -12.95 -4.37 7.90
C TYR A 97 -12.74 -3.49 9.13
N ASN A 98 -13.72 -2.66 9.48
CA ASN A 98 -13.67 -1.71 10.59
C ASN A 98 -12.43 -0.80 10.47
N LEU A 99 -12.25 -0.21 9.29
CA LEU A 99 -11.11 0.67 9.00
C LEU A 99 -11.28 2.00 9.74
N ASP A 100 -10.25 2.44 10.46
CA ASP A 100 -10.31 3.70 11.20
C ASP A 100 -10.24 4.89 10.23
N VAL A 101 -11.24 5.77 10.31
CA VAL A 101 -11.33 7.01 9.55
C VAL A 101 -11.39 8.23 10.46
N ASN A 102 -11.33 8.05 11.78
CA ASN A 102 -11.50 9.14 12.74
C ASN A 102 -10.31 10.10 12.76
N ASP A 103 -9.12 9.60 12.47
CA ASP A 103 -7.88 10.36 12.37
C ASP A 103 -7.68 11.06 11.01
N LEU A 104 -8.57 10.80 10.04
CA LEU A 104 -8.50 11.39 8.71
C LEU A 104 -9.06 12.82 8.67
N PRO A 105 -8.60 13.65 7.71
CA PRO A 105 -9.17 14.97 7.43
C PRO A 105 -10.65 14.90 6.98
N GLU A 106 -11.33 16.05 6.95
CA GLU A 106 -12.74 16.16 6.52
C GLU A 106 -12.97 15.64 5.10
N THR A 107 -11.96 15.79 4.24
CA THR A 107 -11.90 15.22 2.89
C THR A 107 -10.64 14.36 2.80
N PHE A 108 -10.77 13.09 2.45
CA PHE A 108 -9.67 12.13 2.45
C PHE A 108 -9.69 11.18 1.25
N ASN A 109 -8.60 10.46 1.04
CA ASN A 109 -8.43 9.47 -0.02
C ASN A 109 -8.41 8.04 0.55
N LEU A 110 -8.84 7.06 -0.23
CA LEU A 110 -8.88 5.66 0.18
C LEU A 110 -8.16 4.80 -0.86
N ASN A 111 -7.16 4.00 -0.45
CA ASN A 111 -6.44 3.05 -1.30
C ASN A 111 -7.32 1.85 -1.69
N TYR A 112 -8.43 2.11 -2.40
CA TYR A 112 -9.48 1.16 -2.75
C TYR A 112 -8.95 -0.09 -3.45
N GLY A 113 -8.13 0.09 -4.48
CA GLY A 113 -7.57 -1.00 -5.25
C GLY A 113 -6.59 -1.85 -4.44
N ALA A 114 -5.82 -1.25 -3.52
CA ALA A 114 -4.93 -1.99 -2.63
C ALA A 114 -5.72 -2.85 -1.63
N LEU A 115 -6.79 -2.30 -1.04
CA LEU A 115 -7.70 -3.07 -0.17
C LEU A 115 -8.41 -4.20 -0.92
N LEU A 116 -8.92 -3.91 -2.13
CA LEU A 116 -9.55 -4.91 -3.00
C LEU A 116 -8.56 -6.01 -3.41
N PHE A 117 -7.30 -5.67 -3.61
CA PHE A 117 -6.25 -6.64 -3.89
C PHE A 117 -6.09 -7.63 -2.73
N ILE A 118 -6.07 -7.17 -1.47
CA ILE A 118 -6.04 -8.07 -0.30
C ILE A 118 -7.28 -8.98 -0.26
N GLU A 119 -8.49 -8.44 -0.53
CA GLU A 119 -9.72 -9.25 -0.58
C GLU A 119 -9.65 -10.38 -1.61
N ARG A 120 -9.11 -10.09 -2.78
CA ARG A 120 -8.97 -11.06 -3.86
C ARG A 120 -7.83 -12.03 -3.61
N LEU A 121 -6.74 -11.57 -3.00
CA LEU A 121 -5.63 -12.43 -2.62
C LEU A 121 -6.10 -13.54 -1.69
N ALA A 122 -7.00 -13.25 -0.74
CA ALA A 122 -7.61 -14.24 0.16
C ALA A 122 -8.39 -15.35 -0.57
N GLN A 123 -8.73 -15.15 -1.85
CA GLN A 123 -9.43 -16.11 -2.70
C GLN A 123 -8.48 -16.92 -3.60
N THR A 124 -7.18 -16.75 -3.46
CA THR A 124 -6.15 -17.44 -4.26
C THR A 124 -5.49 -18.59 -3.48
N ARG A 125 -4.50 -19.26 -4.08
CA ARG A 125 -3.61 -20.23 -3.41
C ARG A 125 -2.17 -19.72 -3.34
N VAL A 126 -1.99 -18.41 -3.17
CA VAL A 126 -0.68 -17.80 -2.96
C VAL A 126 -0.29 -17.99 -1.50
N ALA A 127 0.78 -18.74 -1.24
CA ALA A 127 1.21 -19.05 0.12
C ALA A 127 1.71 -17.82 0.87
N ARG A 128 2.49 -16.96 0.18
CA ARG A 128 3.07 -15.74 0.75
C ARG A 128 3.02 -14.60 -0.24
N THR A 129 2.71 -13.40 0.25
CA THR A 129 2.78 -12.18 -0.54
C THR A 129 3.63 -11.15 0.18
N PHE A 130 4.68 -10.67 -0.50
CA PHE A 130 5.56 -9.61 -0.04
C PHE A 130 5.20 -8.34 -0.81
N ILE A 131 4.87 -7.28 -0.09
CA ILE A 131 4.49 -5.98 -0.65
C ILE A 131 5.38 -4.89 -0.06
N THR A 132 5.92 -4.02 -0.90
CA THR A 132 6.67 -2.82 -0.51
C THR A 132 6.17 -1.62 -1.28
N GLU A 133 5.98 -0.50 -0.58
CA GLU A 133 5.47 0.75 -1.15
C GLU A 133 5.79 1.94 -0.23
N HIS A 134 5.68 3.16 -0.76
CA HIS A 134 5.60 4.38 0.04
C HIS A 134 4.36 4.37 0.96
N GLY A 135 4.55 4.67 2.25
CA GLY A 135 3.47 4.72 3.24
C GLY A 135 3.10 6.13 3.71
N CYS A 136 1.84 6.36 4.04
CA CYS A 136 1.35 7.62 4.67
C CYS A 136 1.17 7.54 6.19
N ASP A 137 1.32 6.35 6.76
CA ASP A 137 1.24 6.06 8.19
C ASP A 137 2.57 5.50 8.73
N THR A 138 3.67 5.84 8.06
CA THR A 138 5.01 5.34 8.36
C THR A 138 5.53 5.86 9.69
N ALA A 139 6.03 4.95 10.52
CA ALA A 139 6.82 5.27 11.71
C ALA A 139 8.25 4.81 11.49
N LEU A 140 9.21 5.73 11.64
CA LEU A 140 10.62 5.39 11.47
C LEU A 140 11.12 4.45 12.59
N PRO A 141 11.97 3.46 12.26
CA PRO A 141 12.61 2.65 13.28
C PRO A 141 13.67 3.44 14.04
N TYR A 142 13.97 3.02 15.27
CA TYR A 142 15.12 3.54 16.00
C TYR A 142 16.43 3.11 15.29
N PRO A 143 17.45 3.98 15.18
CA PRO A 143 17.55 5.33 15.74
C PRO A 143 17.03 6.46 14.82
N PHE A 144 16.60 6.14 13.60
CA PHE A 144 16.15 7.11 12.60
C PHE A 144 14.95 7.96 13.07
N SER A 145 14.12 7.41 13.96
CA SER A 145 13.04 8.14 14.62
C SER A 145 13.46 9.36 15.44
N LEU A 146 14.75 9.52 15.74
CA LEU A 146 15.27 10.68 16.46
C LEU A 146 15.55 11.90 15.57
N PHE A 147 15.43 11.78 14.24
CA PHE A 147 15.84 12.81 13.29
C PHE A 147 14.64 13.47 12.62
N PRO A 148 14.22 14.68 13.04
CA PRO A 148 13.06 15.37 12.47
C PRO A 148 13.17 15.63 10.96
N ALA A 149 14.40 15.79 10.45
CA ALA A 149 14.63 16.14 9.06
C ALA A 149 14.17 15.09 8.04
N ILE A 150 14.12 13.82 8.45
CA ILE A 150 13.68 12.70 7.59
C ILE A 150 12.34 12.13 8.04
N GLN A 151 11.63 12.76 8.98
CA GLN A 151 10.34 12.26 9.44
C GLN A 151 9.31 12.36 8.32
N PRO A 152 8.64 11.25 7.95
CA PRO A 152 7.53 11.28 7.01
C PRO A 152 6.40 12.18 7.49
N ILE A 153 5.63 12.71 6.53
CA ILE A 153 4.37 13.38 6.85
C ILE A 153 3.36 12.32 7.31
N ALA A 154 2.99 12.36 8.58
CA ALA A 154 2.12 11.39 9.23
C ALA A 154 0.69 11.91 9.40
N ASP A 155 0.03 12.32 8.31
CA ASP A 155 -1.40 12.67 8.32
C ASP A 155 -2.31 11.46 8.03
N ARG A 156 -1.70 10.29 7.74
CA ARG A 156 -2.37 9.02 7.42
C ARG A 156 -3.34 9.11 6.25
N ASN A 157 -3.38 10.21 5.52
CA ASN A 157 -4.21 10.37 4.34
C ASN A 157 -3.36 9.98 3.12
N PRO A 158 -3.77 9.01 2.29
CA PRO A 158 -3.10 8.74 1.03
C PRO A 158 -2.91 10.00 0.20
N ARG A 159 -1.66 10.33 -0.14
CA ARG A 159 -1.25 11.52 -0.90
C ARG A 159 -0.88 11.13 -2.32
N GLN A 160 -1.28 11.98 -3.26
CA GLN A 160 -0.95 11.84 -4.67
C GLN A 160 0.55 12.08 -4.88
N ILE A 161 1.18 11.17 -5.63
CA ILE A 161 2.53 11.28 -6.18
C ILE A 161 2.35 11.43 -7.68
N LYS A 162 2.62 12.63 -8.20
CA LYS A 162 2.48 12.91 -9.64
C LYS A 162 3.69 12.41 -10.39
N LEU A 163 3.48 11.48 -11.31
CA LEU A 163 4.50 10.99 -12.23
C LEU A 163 4.21 11.50 -13.65
N LYS A 164 5.13 11.22 -14.57
CA LYS A 164 5.08 11.78 -15.93
C LYS A 164 3.83 11.39 -16.71
N ASP A 165 3.37 10.16 -16.54
CA ASP A 165 2.33 9.55 -17.38
C ASP A 165 1.11 9.05 -16.58
N HIS A 166 1.21 9.02 -15.25
CA HIS A 166 0.16 8.55 -14.35
C HIS A 166 0.35 9.14 -12.94
N ASP A 167 -0.66 8.95 -12.09
CA ASP A 167 -0.62 9.32 -10.68
C ASP A 167 -0.58 8.06 -9.83
N GLU A 168 0.31 8.06 -8.84
CA GLU A 168 0.36 7.05 -7.79
C GLU A 168 -0.14 7.66 -6.48
N TYR A 169 -0.52 6.81 -5.53
CA TYR A 169 -0.83 7.22 -4.17
C TYR A 169 -0.02 6.41 -3.19
N ASN A 170 0.57 7.08 -2.19
CA ASN A 170 1.16 6.36 -1.08
C ASN A 170 0.06 5.62 -0.27
N ILE A 171 0.49 4.65 0.51
CA ILE A 171 -0.38 3.62 1.07
C ILE A 171 -0.58 3.79 2.56
N ARG A 172 -1.83 3.65 2.99
CA ARG A 172 -2.17 3.50 4.39
C ARG A 172 -2.03 2.04 4.83
N PHE A 173 -0.91 1.68 5.44
CA PHE A 173 -0.58 0.28 5.74
C PHE A 173 -1.39 -0.30 6.91
N ASP A 174 -1.81 0.51 7.89
CA ASP A 174 -2.68 0.06 8.99
C ASP A 174 -4.04 -0.46 8.46
N HIS A 175 -4.58 0.16 7.41
CA HIS A 175 -5.77 -0.31 6.72
C HIS A 175 -5.53 -1.64 6.01
N LEU A 176 -4.40 -1.80 5.31
CA LEU A 176 -4.04 -3.08 4.67
C LEU A 176 -3.87 -4.21 5.67
N GLU A 177 -3.17 -3.94 6.78
CA GLU A 177 -2.97 -4.88 7.88
C GLU A 177 -4.32 -5.29 8.49
N GLN A 178 -5.18 -4.34 8.81
CA GLN A 178 -6.50 -4.61 9.37
C GLN A 178 -7.37 -5.46 8.43
N THR A 179 -7.38 -5.14 7.13
CA THR A 179 -8.09 -5.95 6.11
C THR A 179 -7.52 -7.37 6.02
N ALA A 180 -6.19 -7.51 6.03
CA ALA A 180 -5.54 -8.82 5.95
C ALA A 180 -5.80 -9.68 7.19
N LEU A 181 -5.73 -9.11 8.39
CA LEU A 181 -6.04 -9.79 9.64
C LEU A 181 -7.49 -10.29 9.66
N ALA A 182 -8.44 -9.45 9.23
CA ALA A 182 -9.86 -9.82 9.14
C ALA A 182 -10.12 -10.95 8.12
N LEU A 183 -9.23 -11.12 7.15
CA LEU A 183 -9.25 -12.21 6.17
C LEU A 183 -8.42 -13.42 6.59
N ASN A 184 -7.96 -13.46 7.84
CA ASN A 184 -7.18 -14.54 8.47
C ASN A 184 -5.76 -14.73 7.91
N PHE A 185 -5.18 -13.70 7.27
CA PHE A 185 -3.75 -13.74 6.99
C PHE A 185 -2.95 -13.61 8.30
N LYS A 186 -1.82 -14.30 8.37
CA LYS A 186 -0.74 -13.87 9.27
C LYS A 186 -0.03 -12.69 8.63
N VAL A 187 0.12 -11.61 9.41
CA VAL A 187 0.68 -10.35 8.94
C VAL A 187 2.00 -10.07 9.63
N THR A 188 3.00 -9.63 8.87
CA THR A 188 4.23 -9.02 9.40
C THR A 188 4.49 -7.72 8.66
N ARG A 189 4.27 -6.60 9.34
CA ARG A 189 4.60 -5.26 8.86
C ARG A 189 6.05 -4.92 9.25
N PHE A 190 6.75 -4.22 8.37
CA PHE A 190 8.14 -3.81 8.60
C PHE A 190 8.45 -2.50 7.88
N HIS A 191 9.46 -1.78 8.38
CA HIS A 191 10.06 -0.67 7.67
C HIS A 191 11.18 -1.17 6.75
N LEU A 192 11.36 -0.57 5.58
CA LEU A 192 12.39 -1.03 4.63
C LEU A 192 13.81 -0.88 5.20
N MET A 193 14.04 0.14 6.04
CA MET A 193 15.29 0.29 6.79
C MET A 193 15.65 -0.92 7.65
N ASP A 194 14.66 -1.53 8.32
CA ASP A 194 14.90 -2.73 9.15
C ASP A 194 15.21 -3.95 8.28
N LEU A 195 14.47 -4.11 7.19
CA LEU A 195 14.67 -5.24 6.26
C LEU A 195 16.05 -5.20 5.61
N LEU A 196 16.46 -4.02 5.11
CA LEU A 196 17.76 -3.82 4.46
C LEU A 196 18.91 -3.70 5.45
N LYS A 197 18.62 -3.60 6.76
CA LYS A 197 19.59 -3.32 7.82
C LYS A 197 20.40 -2.06 7.49
N VAL A 198 19.68 -0.99 7.18
CA VAL A 198 20.28 0.27 6.76
C VAL A 198 21.30 0.73 7.80
N ARG A 199 22.48 1.11 7.30
CA ARG A 199 23.62 1.52 8.10
C ARG A 199 23.25 2.71 8.99
N PHE A 200 23.75 2.72 10.22
CA PHE A 200 23.73 3.89 11.08
C PHE A 200 25.04 3.94 11.85
N ASP A 201 25.92 4.86 11.46
CA ASP A 201 27.22 5.14 12.07
C ASP A 201 27.37 6.64 12.35
N ASP A 202 28.52 7.06 12.88
CA ASP A 202 28.76 8.46 13.25
C ASP A 202 28.65 9.42 12.06
N GLU A 203 29.00 8.96 10.85
CA GLU A 203 28.87 9.73 9.62
C GLU A 203 27.39 9.98 9.29
N ILE A 204 26.58 8.92 9.27
CA ILE A 204 25.14 9.04 9.02
C ILE A 204 24.45 9.87 10.10
N ASN A 205 24.82 9.67 11.37
CA ASN A 205 24.30 10.47 12.47
C ASN A 205 24.61 11.96 12.29
N TYR A 206 25.86 12.31 11.93
CA TYR A 206 26.25 13.69 11.62
C TYR A 206 25.48 14.23 10.41
N LEU A 207 25.37 13.45 9.33
CA LEU A 207 24.70 13.86 8.10
C LEU A 207 23.22 14.15 8.34
N LEU A 208 22.50 13.24 9.00
CA LEU A 208 21.08 13.40 9.33
C LEU A 208 20.82 14.55 10.31
N THR A 209 21.76 14.83 11.22
CA THR A 209 21.67 15.97 12.14
C THR A 209 21.93 17.31 11.44
N SER A 210 22.98 17.36 10.62
CA SER A 210 23.49 18.62 10.06
C SER A 210 22.80 19.02 8.77
N GLN A 211 22.27 18.06 8.00
CA GLN A 211 21.66 18.26 6.68
C GLN A 211 22.60 18.99 5.71
N LYS A 212 23.91 18.75 5.86
CA LYS A 212 24.98 19.44 5.12
C LYS A 212 25.97 18.44 4.53
N PRO A 213 25.65 17.81 3.39
CA PRO A 213 26.61 16.98 2.68
C PRO A 213 27.81 17.84 2.24
N VAL A 214 29.03 17.30 2.39
CA VAL A 214 30.26 17.98 1.95
C VAL A 214 30.87 17.36 0.70
N ASN A 215 30.28 16.28 0.18
CA ASN A 215 30.66 15.61 -1.05
C ASN A 215 29.44 14.92 -1.69
N GLU A 216 29.60 14.46 -2.92
CA GLU A 216 28.54 13.80 -3.70
C GLU A 216 28.02 12.50 -3.05
N GLU A 217 28.90 11.74 -2.38
CA GLU A 217 28.51 10.50 -1.72
C GLU A 217 27.55 10.76 -0.55
N GLN A 218 27.79 11.81 0.23
CA GLN A 218 26.91 12.23 1.32
C GLN A 218 25.59 12.81 0.81
N GLU A 219 25.58 13.46 -0.35
CA GLU A 219 24.35 13.89 -1.01
C GLU A 219 23.49 12.68 -1.37
N ILE A 220 24.10 11.66 -2.00
CA ILE A 220 23.43 10.39 -2.33
C ILE A 220 22.89 9.71 -1.06
N PHE A 221 23.67 9.69 0.03
CA PHE A 221 23.18 9.12 1.28
C PHE A 221 21.98 9.90 1.79
N LEU A 222 22.05 11.23 1.86
CA LEU A 222 20.95 12.03 2.38
C LEU A 222 19.66 11.81 1.58
N GLU A 223 19.74 11.83 0.24
CA GLU A 223 18.61 11.51 -0.64
C GLU A 223 18.06 10.10 -0.37
N PHE A 224 18.95 9.11 -0.20
CA PHE A 224 18.55 7.74 0.12
C PHE A 224 17.80 7.66 1.47
N TYR A 225 18.30 8.33 2.52
CA TYR A 225 17.65 8.29 3.84
C TYR A 225 16.30 9.02 3.85
N GLU A 226 16.19 10.14 3.13
CA GLU A 226 14.93 10.85 2.93
C GLU A 226 13.91 10.01 2.16
N HIS A 227 14.36 9.31 1.12
CA HIS A 227 13.46 8.50 0.29
C HIS A 227 13.02 7.23 1.01
N VAL A 228 13.97 6.48 1.59
CA VAL A 228 13.70 5.20 2.29
C VAL A 228 12.89 5.41 3.59
N ALA A 229 12.84 6.64 4.13
CA ALA A 229 12.05 6.99 5.31
C ALA A 229 10.55 6.80 5.11
N GLU A 230 10.04 6.90 3.88
CA GLU A 230 8.62 6.64 3.62
C GLU A 230 8.33 5.18 3.25
N TYR A 231 9.35 4.33 3.02
CA TYR A 231 9.15 2.95 2.55
C TYR A 231 8.79 1.97 3.66
N GLN A 232 7.64 1.34 3.47
CA GLN A 232 7.16 0.27 4.32
C GLN A 232 6.97 -1.01 3.50
N GLY A 233 6.81 -2.12 4.21
CA GLY A 233 6.36 -3.36 3.61
C GLY A 233 5.50 -4.20 4.54
N ILE A 234 4.79 -5.12 3.92
CA ILE A 234 3.92 -6.09 4.59
C ILE A 234 4.13 -7.45 3.95
N LEU A 235 4.38 -8.44 4.80
CA LEU A 235 4.40 -9.85 4.45
C LEU A 235 3.10 -10.48 4.92
N LEU A 236 2.39 -11.12 3.99
CA LEU A 236 1.14 -11.83 4.22
C LEU A 236 1.37 -13.32 4.02
N GLU A 237 0.89 -14.14 4.94
CA GLU A 237 0.95 -15.60 4.85
C GLU A 237 -0.45 -16.20 5.04
N GLN A 238 -0.84 -17.14 4.16
CA GLN A 238 -2.12 -17.88 4.22
C GLN A 238 -2.03 -19.17 5.03
#